data_AF-A0A920V978-F1
#
_entry.id   AF-A0A920V978-F1
#
_cell.length_a   1.000
_cell.length_b   1.000
_cell.length_c   1.000
_cell.angle_alpha   90.00
_cell.angle_beta   90.00
_cell.angle_gamma   90.00
#
_symmetry.space_group_name_H-M   'P 1'
#
loop_
_entity.id
_entity.type
_entity.pdbx_description
1 polymer ?
#
loop_
_entity_poly.entity_id
_entity_poly.type
_entity_poly.pdbx_seq_one_letter_code
_entity_poly.pdbx_strand_id
1 'polypeptide(L)'
;MVHREAHAMQKDWMRQSGIEDEEKALPVSNFEKICPERVHLGLLVNELVISRELKLDDDKVETKLEEMTKAYPNGDEIRKMYEQTPELLDQLKSMVMEDQVVDWLTELRHLLKKKLSLKN
;
A
#
# COMPACT_ATOMS: atom_id res chain seq x y z
N MET A 1 -6.01 2.48 -16.47
CA MET A 1 -5.48 2.05 -15.15
C MET A 1 -4.62 0.80 -15.28
N VAL A 2 -5.12 -0.31 -15.86
CA VAL A 2 -4.35 -1.56 -16.07
C VAL A 2 -3.00 -1.35 -16.77
N HIS A 3 -2.97 -0.62 -17.89
CA HIS A 3 -1.72 -0.33 -18.60
C HIS A 3 -0.72 0.50 -17.76
N ARG A 4 -1.23 1.47 -17.00
CA ARG A 4 -0.41 2.29 -16.09
C ARG A 4 0.17 1.44 -14.95
N GLU A 5 -0.62 0.52 -14.41
CA GLU A 5 -0.20 -0.46 -13.40
C GLU A 5 0.88 -1.39 -13.94
N ALA A 6 0.72 -1.89 -15.18
CA ALA A 6 1.71 -2.77 -15.81
C ALA A 6 3.08 -2.08 -15.95
N HIS A 7 3.09 -0.79 -16.31
CA HIS A 7 4.32 0.01 -16.32
C HIS A 7 4.89 0.26 -14.92
N ALA A 8 4.06 0.48 -13.91
CA ALA A 8 4.53 0.61 -12.53
C ALA A 8 5.21 -0.69 -12.06
N MET A 9 4.58 -1.83 -12.31
CA MET A 9 5.13 -3.15 -11.99
C MET A 9 6.44 -3.44 -12.73
N GLN A 10 6.56 -3.05 -13.99
CA GLN A 10 7.81 -3.15 -14.75
C GLN A 10 8.93 -2.34 -14.09
N LYS A 11 8.65 -1.09 -13.67
CA LYS A 11 9.62 -0.23 -13.00
C LYS A 11 10.04 -0.78 -11.64
N ASP A 12 9.11 -1.34 -10.87
CA ASP A 12 9.43 -1.95 -9.58
C ASP A 12 10.27 -3.22 -9.75
N TRP A 13 9.97 -4.04 -10.78
CA TRP A 13 10.80 -5.18 -11.14
C TRP A 13 12.22 -4.75 -11.56
N MET A 14 12.34 -3.68 -12.35
CA MET A 14 13.63 -3.11 -12.75
C MET A 14 14.46 -2.67 -11.53
N ARG A 15 13.83 -1.93 -10.61
CA ARG A 15 14.46 -1.49 -9.35
C ARG A 15 14.96 -2.67 -8.51
N GLN A 16 14.13 -3.70 -8.32
CA GLN A 16 14.49 -4.90 -7.56
C GLN A 16 15.58 -5.73 -8.24
N SER A 17 15.64 -5.69 -9.58
CA SER A 17 16.63 -6.42 -10.37
C SER A 17 17.93 -5.64 -10.61
N GLY A 18 18.02 -4.39 -10.14
CA GLY A 18 19.17 -3.52 -10.40
C GLY A 18 19.33 -3.14 -11.87
N ILE A 19 18.25 -3.15 -12.66
CA ILE A 19 18.24 -2.79 -14.08
C ILE A 19 17.84 -1.33 -14.20
N GLU A 20 18.75 -0.49 -14.66
CA GLU A 20 18.48 0.93 -14.93
C GLU A 20 18.12 1.19 -16.40
N ASP A 21 18.57 0.30 -17.30
CA ASP A 21 18.37 0.40 -18.74
C ASP A 21 17.01 -0.18 -19.14
N GLU A 22 16.11 0.68 -19.61
CA GLU A 22 14.76 0.29 -20.05
C GLU A 22 14.79 -0.71 -21.21
N GLU A 23 15.84 -0.76 -22.04
CA GLU A 23 15.94 -1.74 -23.13
C GLU A 23 16.13 -3.17 -22.61
N LYS A 24 16.63 -3.32 -21.38
CA LYS A 24 16.79 -4.62 -20.69
C LYS A 24 15.54 -5.01 -19.90
N ALA A 25 14.49 -4.19 -19.94
CA ALA A 25 13.27 -4.47 -19.20
C ALA A 25 12.47 -5.62 -19.83
N LEU A 26 11.83 -6.44 -18.98
CA LEU A 26 10.83 -7.37 -19.48
C LEU A 26 9.69 -6.61 -20.17
N PRO A 27 9.09 -7.16 -21.25
CA PRO A 27 7.95 -6.52 -21.91
C PRO A 27 6.81 -6.23 -20.94
N VAL A 28 6.17 -5.06 -21.09
CA VAL A 28 5.03 -4.64 -20.25
C VAL A 28 3.90 -5.67 -20.27
N SER A 29 3.69 -6.34 -21.41
CA SER A 29 2.70 -7.43 -21.57
C SER A 29 2.90 -8.58 -20.59
N ASN A 30 4.11 -8.77 -20.06
CA ASN A 30 4.38 -9.81 -19.05
C ASN A 30 3.72 -9.50 -17.71
N PHE A 31 3.42 -8.23 -17.42
CA PHE A 31 2.79 -7.77 -16.19
C PHE A 31 1.27 -7.62 -16.32
N GLU A 32 0.75 -7.50 -17.54
CA GLU A 32 -0.68 -7.24 -17.79
C GLU A 32 -1.64 -8.31 -17.23
N LYS A 33 -1.20 -9.55 -17.04
CA LYS A 33 -2.07 -10.63 -16.52
C LYS A 33 -2.49 -10.42 -15.07
N ILE A 34 -1.65 -9.80 -14.23
CA ILE A 34 -1.91 -9.61 -12.80
C ILE A 34 -2.46 -8.21 -12.49
N CYS A 35 -2.31 -7.25 -13.41
CA CYS A 35 -2.75 -5.87 -13.24
C CYS A 35 -4.28 -5.70 -13.04
N PRO A 36 -5.18 -6.44 -13.72
CA PRO A 36 -6.62 -6.28 -13.52
C PRO A 36 -7.03 -6.51 -12.05
N GLU A 37 -6.51 -7.56 -11.43
CA GLU A 37 -6.80 -7.87 -10.03
C GLU A 37 -6.30 -6.77 -9.10
N ARG A 38 -5.06 -6.29 -9.28
CA ARG A 38 -4.49 -5.19 -8.51
C ARG A 38 -5.27 -3.89 -8.66
N VAL A 39 -5.63 -3.53 -9.89
CA VAL A 39 -6.43 -2.33 -10.18
C VAL A 39 -7.81 -2.43 -9.55
N HIS A 40 -8.49 -3.58 -9.66
CA HIS A 40 -9.79 -3.76 -9.03
C HIS A 40 -9.70 -3.67 -7.51
N LEU A 41 -8.68 -4.26 -6.88
CA LEU A 41 -8.49 -4.19 -5.44
C LEU A 41 -8.23 -2.74 -4.99
N GLY A 42 -7.34 -2.02 -5.66
CA GLY A 42 -7.06 -0.63 -5.35
C GLY A 42 -8.30 0.26 -5.49
N LEU A 43 -9.14 0.02 -6.51
CA LEU A 43 -10.41 0.71 -6.67
C LEU A 43 -11.39 0.40 -5.54
N LEU A 44 -11.49 -0.86 -5.10
CA LEU A 44 -12.36 -1.27 -3.99
C LEU A 44 -11.90 -0.65 -2.67
N VAL A 45 -10.59 -0.66 -2.39
CA VAL A 45 -10.01 -0.02 -1.21
C VAL A 45 -10.31 1.47 -1.23
N ASN A 46 -10.06 2.15 -2.34
CA ASN A 46 -10.36 3.57 -2.48
C ASN A 46 -11.86 3.88 -2.27
N GLU A 47 -12.75 3.07 -2.84
CA GLU A 47 -14.19 3.22 -2.63
C GLU A 47 -14.59 3.01 -1.15
N LEU A 48 -13.96 2.07 -0.44
CA LEU A 48 -14.19 1.87 0.99
C LEU A 48 -13.73 3.09 1.81
N VAL A 49 -12.55 3.64 1.50
CA VAL A 49 -12.03 4.84 2.16
C VAL A 49 -13.01 6.00 2.01
N ILE A 50 -13.50 6.24 0.78
CA ILE A 50 -14.45 7.32 0.50
C ILE A 50 -15.81 7.06 1.16
N SER A 51 -16.42 5.90 0.89
CA SER A 51 -17.79 5.58 1.33
C SER A 51 -17.95 5.39 2.84
N ARG A 52 -16.84 5.14 3.56
CA ARG A 52 -16.80 5.02 5.03
C ARG A 52 -16.11 6.18 5.71
N GLU A 53 -15.70 7.20 4.95
CA GLU A 53 -15.01 8.39 5.45
C GLU A 53 -13.81 8.03 6.33
N LEU A 54 -13.06 6.99 5.94
CA LEU A 54 -11.88 6.57 6.68
C LEU A 54 -10.83 7.66 6.58
N LYS A 55 -10.36 8.12 7.74
CA LYS A 55 -9.31 9.13 7.84
C LYS A 55 -7.99 8.46 8.11
N LEU A 56 -6.95 8.95 7.44
CA LEU A 56 -5.59 8.54 7.74
C LEU A 56 -5.27 8.91 9.18
N ASP A 57 -4.69 7.98 9.91
CA ASP A 57 -4.19 8.18 11.25
C ASP A 57 -2.69 8.51 11.17
N ASP A 58 -2.34 9.78 11.39
CA ASP A 58 -0.96 10.24 11.30
C ASP A 58 -0.05 9.57 12.36
N ASP A 59 -0.59 9.17 13.51
CA ASP A 59 0.19 8.44 14.53
C ASP A 59 0.57 7.03 14.02
N LYS A 60 -0.33 6.39 13.25
CA LYS A 60 -0.01 5.12 12.57
C LYS A 60 1.03 5.32 11.46
N VAL A 61 1.04 6.46 10.78
CA VAL A 61 2.07 6.79 9.78
C VAL A 61 3.44 6.88 10.44
N GLU A 62 3.55 7.62 11.54
CA GLU A 62 4.80 7.73 12.30
C GLU A 62 5.27 6.39 12.86
N THR A 63 4.33 5.60 13.40
CA THR A 63 4.62 4.25 13.90
C THR A 63 5.18 3.36 12.79
N LYS A 64 4.54 3.37 11.61
CA LYS A 64 5.00 2.59 10.46
C LYS A 64 6.38 3.02 9.97
N LEU A 65 6.64 4.33 9.92
CA LEU A 65 7.95 4.86 9.57
C LEU A 65 9.03 4.42 10.56
N GLU A 66 8.72 4.44 11.85
CA GLU A 66 9.61 3.94 12.88
C GLU A 66 9.89 2.44 12.72
N GLU A 67 8.86 1.63 12.46
CA GLU A 67 9.01 0.19 12.23
C GLU A 67 9.91 -0.14 11.05
N MET A 68 9.79 0.63 9.97
CA MET A 68 10.61 0.46 8.76
C MET A 68 12.06 0.90 8.98
N THR A 69 12.31 1.88 9.85
CA THR A 69 13.64 2.49 10.00
C THR A 69 14.44 1.91 11.17
N LYS A 70 13.80 1.50 12.27
CA LYS A 70 14.46 1.04 13.51
C LYS A 70 15.35 -0.18 13.34
N ALA A 71 15.13 -0.99 12.31
CA ALA A 71 15.92 -2.18 12.02
C ALA A 71 17.28 -1.86 11.39
N TYR A 72 17.51 -0.61 10.95
CA TYR A 72 18.70 -0.20 10.24
C TYR A 72 19.61 0.70 11.09
N PRO A 73 20.94 0.51 11.05
CA PRO A 73 21.90 1.37 11.78
C PRO A 73 21.81 2.85 11.42
N ASN A 74 21.36 3.17 10.21
CA ASN A 74 21.15 4.54 9.70
C ASN A 74 19.66 4.93 9.66
N GLY A 75 18.85 4.40 10.58
CA GLY A 75 17.39 4.63 10.63
C GLY A 75 16.98 6.12 10.60
N ASP A 76 17.71 6.99 11.30
CA ASP A 76 17.43 8.44 11.33
C ASP A 76 17.63 9.11 9.96
N GLU A 77 18.61 8.67 9.18
CA GLU A 77 18.84 9.17 7.82
C GLU A 77 17.73 8.71 6.88
N ILE A 78 17.30 7.44 7.02
CA ILE A 78 16.18 6.89 6.25
C ILE A 78 14.88 7.62 6.60
N ARG A 79 14.62 7.88 7.88
CA ARG A 79 13.46 8.66 8.34
C ARG A 79 13.42 10.03 7.68
N LYS A 80 14.53 10.79 7.75
CA LYS A 80 14.64 12.11 7.10
C LYS A 80 14.42 12.04 5.60
N MET A 81 14.92 11.00 4.94
CA MET A 81 14.70 10.80 3.50
C MET A 81 13.20 10.67 3.17
N TYR A 82 12.43 9.91 3.95
CA TYR A 82 10.98 9.80 3.77
C TYR A 82 10.27 11.15 4.03
N GLU A 83 10.63 11.85 5.11
CA GLU A 83 10.05 13.15 5.46
C GLU A 83 10.34 14.24 4.41
N GLN A 84 11.50 14.17 3.74
CA GLN A 84 11.93 15.13 2.73
C GLN A 84 11.51 14.79 1.31
N THR A 85 11.02 13.57 1.05
CA THR A 85 10.63 13.10 -0.28
C THR A 85 9.12 12.86 -0.33
N PRO A 86 8.32 13.82 -0.84
CA PRO A 86 6.86 13.72 -0.86
C PRO A 86 6.33 12.42 -1.46
N GLU A 87 6.97 11.91 -2.51
CA GLU A 87 6.55 10.67 -3.17
C GLU A 87 6.72 9.44 -2.28
N LEU A 88 7.76 9.42 -1.43
CA LEU A 88 7.97 8.33 -0.46
C LEU A 88 6.98 8.44 0.70
N LEU A 89 6.72 9.66 1.16
CA LEU A 89 5.74 9.90 2.22
C LEU A 89 4.32 9.52 1.76
N ASP A 90 3.93 9.84 0.53
CA ASP A 90 2.63 9.48 -0.03
C ASP A 90 2.47 7.96 -0.19
N GLN A 91 3.54 7.25 -0.56
CA GLN A 91 3.55 5.78 -0.58
C GLN A 91 3.37 5.20 0.82
N LEU A 92 4.06 5.74 1.82
CA LEU A 92 3.91 5.32 3.22
C LEU A 92 2.47 5.53 3.71
N LYS A 93 1.90 6.71 3.46
CA LYS A 93 0.52 7.04 3.83
C LYS A 93 -0.49 6.11 3.14
N SER A 94 -0.25 5.74 1.88
CA SER A 94 -1.09 4.79 1.15
C SER A 94 -1.06 3.41 1.80
N MET A 95 0.12 2.91 2.18
CA MET A 95 0.25 1.64 2.90
C MET A 95 -0.47 1.65 4.24
N VAL A 96 -0.37 2.75 4.99
CA VAL A 96 -1.05 2.89 6.29
C VAL A 96 -2.57 2.94 6.13
N MET A 97 -3.07 3.62 5.10
CA MET A 97 -4.50 3.63 4.77
C MET A 97 -5.00 2.23 4.42
N GLU A 98 -4.24 1.47 3.63
CA GLU A 98 -4.58 0.07 3.31
C GLU A 98 -4.65 -0.80 4.57
N ASP A 99 -3.67 -0.70 5.46
CA ASP A 99 -3.66 -1.40 6.76
C ASP A 99 -4.91 -1.01 7.59
N GLN A 100 -5.27 0.28 7.64
CA GLN A 100 -6.47 0.75 8.32
C GLN A 100 -7.78 0.21 7.73
N VAL A 101 -7.86 0.06 6.41
CA VAL A 101 -9.03 -0.54 5.74
C VAL A 101 -9.17 -2.00 6.15
N VAL A 102 -8.06 -2.74 6.26
CA VAL A 102 -8.05 -4.13 6.72
C VAL A 102 -8.48 -4.24 8.19
N ASP A 103 -7.99 -3.35 9.04
CA ASP A 103 -8.41 -3.25 10.46
C ASP A 103 -9.92 -3.04 10.57
N TRP A 104 -10.45 -2.04 9.84
CA TRP A 104 -11.88 -1.72 9.83
C TRP A 104 -12.75 -2.91 9.38
N LEU A 105 -12.34 -3.60 8.30
CA LEU A 105 -13.03 -4.81 7.83
C LEU A 105 -13.02 -5.93 8.89
N THR A 106 -11.91 -6.06 9.61
CA THR A 106 -11.71 -7.08 10.64
C THR A 106 -12.59 -6.83 11.86
N GLU A 107 -12.72 -5.58 12.28
CA GLU A 107 -13.60 -5.15 13.37
C GLU A 107 -15.07 -5.37 13.00
N LEU A 108 -15.49 -4.97 11.78
CA LEU A 108 -16.85 -5.18 11.29
C LEU A 108 -17.23 -6.67 11.33
N ARG A 109 -16.33 -7.55 10.87
CA ARG A 109 -16.53 -9.01 10.94
C ARG A 109 -16.71 -9.48 12.39
N HIS A 110 -15.94 -8.96 13.33
CA HIS A 110 -16.05 -9.35 14.75
C HIS A 110 -17.40 -8.93 15.33
N LEU A 111 -17.86 -7.71 15.02
CA LEU A 111 -19.17 -7.20 15.44
C LEU A 111 -20.33 -8.05 14.90
N LEU A 112 -20.24 -8.47 13.63
CA LEU A 112 -21.25 -9.35 13.01
C LEU A 112 -21.31 -10.72 13.69
N LYS A 113 -20.16 -11.32 14.00
CA LYS A 113 -20.10 -12.60 14.75
C LYS A 113 -20.73 -12.50 16.13
N LYS A 114 -20.40 -11.44 16.89
CA LYS A 114 -20.97 -11.20 18.22
C LYS A 114 -22.49 -11.03 18.17
N LYS A 115 -23.01 -10.32 17.17
CA LYS A 115 -24.46 -10.13 16.98
C LYS A 115 -25.20 -11.45 16.72
N LEU A 116 -24.57 -12.39 16.03
CA LEU A 116 -25.15 -13.71 15.74
C LEU A 116 -25.13 -14.63 16.97
N SER A 117 -24.06 -14.62 17.77
CA SER A 117 -23.98 -15.44 18.99
C SER A 117 -24.93 -14.98 20.10
N LEU A 118 -25.35 -13.70 20.10
CA LEU A 118 -26.32 -13.16 21.05
C LEU A 118 -27.78 -13.46 20.67
N LYS A 119 -28.03 -14.01 19.48
CA LYS A 119 -29.38 -14.35 18.99
C LYS A 119 -29.75 -15.84 19.16
N ASN A 120 -28.84 -16.66 19.71
CA ASN A 120 -29.04 -18.09 19.96
C ASN A 120 -28.98 -18.40 21.46
#